data_AF-A0A940WUX9-F1
#
_entry.id   AF-A0A940WUX9-F1
#
_cell.length_a   1.000
_cell.length_b   1.000
_cell.length_c   1.000
_cell.angle_alpha   90.00
_cell.angle_beta   90.00
_cell.angle_gamma   90.00
#
_symmetry.space_group_name_H-M   'P 1'
#
loop_
_entity.id
_entity.type
_entity.pdbx_description
1 polymer ?
#
loop_
_entity_poly.entity_id
_entity_poly.type
_entity_poly.pdbx_seq_one_letter_code
_entity_poly.pdbx_strand_id
1 'polypeptide(L)' 'MSELEEDKLDIEIEDRIKVVDGEHKGEEGRIVNVYKNTSAIEFDNILTKDKSKYRTVIKHNNYKKID' A
#
# COMPACT_ATOMS: atom_id res chain seq x y z
N MET A 1 14.86 8.55 26.80
CA MET A 1 14.12 7.58 25.98
C MET A 1 13.70 8.34 24.74
N SER A 2 14.35 8.09 23.60
CA SER A 2 14.01 8.77 22.35
C SER A 2 12.64 8.26 21.92
N GLU A 3 11.66 9.15 21.89
CA GLU A 3 10.41 8.94 21.18
C GLU A 3 10.79 8.50 19.76
N LEU A 4 10.47 7.25 19.42
CA LEU A 4 10.45 6.82 18.03
C LEU A 4 9.42 7.75 17.38
N GLU A 5 9.88 8.74 16.62
CA GLU A 5 9.03 9.43 15.67
C GLU A 5 8.38 8.33 14.84
N GLU A 6 7.13 8.00 15.15
CA GLU A 6 6.27 7.31 14.21
C GLU A 6 6.29 8.23 13.00
N ASP A 7 7.08 7.87 11.98
CA ASP A 7 6.97 8.42 10.65
C ASP A 7 5.48 8.33 10.31
N LYS A 8 4.76 9.43 10.52
CA LYS A 8 3.40 9.59 10.07
C LYS A 8 3.54 9.57 8.56
N LEU A 9 3.35 8.38 7.99
CA LEU A 9 3.26 8.18 6.56
C LEU A 9 2.22 9.17 6.05
N ASP A 10 2.69 10.20 5.35
CA ASP A 10 1.88 11.17 4.63
C ASP A 10 1.37 10.45 3.37
N ILE A 11 0.22 9.81 3.52
CA ILE A 11 -0.40 8.97 2.50
C ILE A 11 -1.79 9.48 2.18
N GLU A 12 -2.08 9.56 0.88
CA GLU A 12 -3.36 10.00 0.36
C GLU A 12 -3.93 8.96 -0.61
N ILE A 13 -5.23 9.06 -0.89
CA ILE A 13 -5.83 8.32 -2.00
C ILE A 13 -5.12 8.78 -3.29
N GLU A 14 -4.95 7.87 -4.24
CA GLU A 14 -4.21 8.07 -5.49
C GLU A 14 -2.68 7.97 -5.38
N ASP A 15 -2.11 7.95 -4.17
CA ASP A 15 -0.67 7.80 -4.03
C ASP A 15 -0.18 6.47 -4.60
N ARG A 16 0.99 6.53 -5.24
CA ARG A 16 1.72 5.37 -5.74
C ARG A 16 2.54 4.76 -4.63
N ILE A 17 2.51 3.44 -4.54
CA ILE A 17 3.23 2.70 -3.50
C ILE A 17 3.92 1.49 -4.07
N LYS A 18 4.95 1.04 -3.35
CA LYS A 18 5.58 -0.27 -3.51
C LYS A 18 5.49 -1.05 -2.22
N VAL A 19 5.00 -2.29 -2.30
CA VAL A 19 4.95 -3.20 -1.15
C VAL A 19 6.36 -3.67 -0.82
N VAL A 20 6.77 -3.50 0.44
CA VAL A 20 8.13 -3.83 0.91
C VAL A 20 8.17 -5.09 1.78
N ASP A 21 7.02 -5.58 2.25
CA ASP A 21 6.92 -6.78 3.07
C ASP A 21 5.57 -7.52 2.93
N GLY A 22 5.57 -8.83 3.21
CA GLY A 22 4.40 -9.72 3.11
C GLY A 22 4.24 -10.42 1.74
N GLU A 23 3.05 -10.97 1.50
CA GLU A 23 2.73 -11.82 0.34
C GLU A 23 2.93 -11.12 -1.01
N HIS A 24 2.67 -9.81 -1.06
CA HIS A 24 2.75 -9.02 -2.28
C HIS A 24 4.04 -8.19 -2.37
N LYS A 25 5.10 -8.57 -1.64
CA LYS A 25 6.37 -7.83 -1.64
C LYS A 25 6.93 -7.66 -3.05
N GLY A 26 7.30 -6.42 -3.39
CA GLY A 26 7.82 -6.03 -4.69
C GLY A 26 6.76 -5.47 -5.64
N GLU A 27 5.48 -5.75 -5.39
CA GLU A 27 4.37 -5.27 -6.21
C GLU A 27 4.14 -3.77 -6.02
N GLU A 28 3.66 -3.16 -7.08
CA GLU A 28 3.34 -1.74 -7.16
C GLU A 28 1.86 -1.53 -7.45
N GLY A 29 1.35 -0.42 -6.97
CA GLY A 29 -0.05 -0.11 -7.09
C GLY A 29 -0.38 1.28 -6.61
N ARG A 30 -1.69 1.51 -6.47
CA ARG A 30 -2.23 2.78 -6.03
C ARG A 30 -3.12 2.62 -4.81
N ILE A 31 -3.04 3.57 -3.89
CA ILE A 31 -3.98 3.66 -2.76
C ILE A 31 -5.36 4.04 -3.31
N VAL A 32 -6.38 3.23 -2.97
CA VAL A 32 -7.78 3.50 -3.30
C VAL A 32 -8.64 3.80 -2.07
N ASN A 33 -8.16 3.49 -0.87
CA ASN A 33 -8.76 3.93 0.40
C ASN A 33 -7.72 3.91 1.52
N VAL A 34 -7.83 4.84 2.47
CA VAL A 34 -6.93 4.93 3.64
C VAL A 34 -7.73 4.66 4.92
N TYR A 35 -7.21 3.76 5.75
CA TYR A 35 -7.72 3.47 7.09
C TYR A 35 -6.65 3.82 8.13
N LYS A 36 -6.97 3.64 9.42
CA LYS A 36 -6.07 4.05 10.52
C LYS A 36 -4.65 3.45 10.43
N ASN A 37 -4.54 2.15 10.14
CA ASN A 37 -3.26 1.41 10.14
C ASN A 37 -3.01 0.65 8.84
N THR A 38 -3.91 0.77 7.87
CA THR A 38 -3.92 0.01 6.64
C THR A 38 -4.46 0.85 5.50
N SER A 39 -4.10 0.51 4.27
CA SER A 39 -4.67 1.10 3.07
C SER A 39 -5.12 0.01 2.11
N ALA A 40 -6.21 0.27 1.40
CA ALA A 40 -6.63 -0.57 0.29
C ALA A 40 -5.79 -0.19 -0.94
N ILE A 41 -5.12 -1.17 -1.53
CA ILE A 41 -4.23 -1.02 -2.67
C ILE A 41 -4.85 -1.73 -3.87
N GLU A 42 -4.87 -1.05 -5.01
CA GLU A 42 -5.10 -1.67 -6.33
C GLU A 42 -3.75 -1.88 -7.02
N PHE A 43 -3.42 -3.13 -7.35
CA PHE A 43 -2.15 -3.46 -8.01
C PHE A 43 -2.20 -3.24 -9.52
N ASP A 44 -1.05 -2.92 -10.11
CA ASP A 44 -0.96 -2.68 -11.55
C ASP A 44 -0.94 -3.98 -12.37
N ASN A 45 -0.22 -4.99 -11.87
CA ASN A 45 0.11 -6.20 -12.63
C ASN A 45 -0.59 -7.46 -12.13
N ILE A 46 -1.35 -7.37 -11.03
CA ILE A 46 -2.12 -8.50 -10.51
C ILE A 46 -3.57 -8.35 -10.96
N LEU A 47 -4.02 -9.34 -11.74
CA LEU A 47 -5.40 -9.43 -12.20
C LEU A 47 -6.13 -10.58 -11.51
N THR A 48 -7.43 -10.40 -11.30
CA THR A 48 -8.31 -11.49 -10.88
C THR A 48 -8.66 -12.38 -12.08
N LYS A 49 -9.42 -13.46 -11.85
CA LYS A 49 -9.87 -14.39 -12.91
C LYS A 49 -10.71 -13.70 -13.99
N ASP A 50 -11.43 -12.64 -13.66
CA ASP A 50 -12.27 -11.89 -14.60
C ASP A 50 -11.51 -10.76 -15.33
N LYS A 51 -10.18 -10.69 -15.14
CA LYS A 51 -9.28 -9.65 -15.69
C LYS A 51 -9.45 -8.25 -15.09
N SER A 52 -10.24 -8.09 -14.03
CA SER A 52 -10.20 -6.86 -13.22
C SER A 52 -8.91 -6.78 -12.41
N LYS A 53 -8.51 -5.55 -12.04
CA LYS A 53 -7.36 -5.33 -11.16
C LYS A 53 -7.62 -5.87 -9.77
N TYR A 54 -6.67 -6.62 -9.24
CA TYR A 54 -6.74 -7.16 -7.89
C TYR A 54 -6.55 -6.05 -6.85
N ARG A 55 -7.37 -6.08 -5.81
CA ARG A 55 -7.33 -5.16 -4.68
C ARG A 55 -7.19 -5.92 -3.38
N THR A 56 -6.39 -5.39 -2.46
CA THR A 56 -6.22 -5.94 -1.11
C THR A 56 -5.92 -4.85 -0.09
N VAL A 57 -5.94 -5.19 1.19
CA VAL A 57 -5.63 -4.26 2.29
C VAL A 57 -4.25 -4.56 2.84
N ILE A 58 -3.38 -3.55 2.90
CA ILE A 58 -1.98 -3.66 3.33
C ILE A 58 -1.73 -2.72 4.50
N LYS A 59 -0.98 -3.16 5.50
CA LYS A 59 -0.57 -2.32 6.63
C LYS A 59 0.38 -1.22 6.17
N HIS A 60 0.30 -0.05 6.79
CA HIS A 60 1.14 1.11 6.43
C HIS A 60 2.65 0.80 6.51
N ASN A 61 3.06 -0.06 7.43
CA ASN A 61 4.45 -0.47 7.58
C ASN A 61 4.94 -1.50 6.54
N ASN A 62 4.04 -2.02 5.68
CA ASN A 62 4.35 -3.03 4.69
C ASN A 62 4.49 -2.47 3.27
N TYR A 63 4.36 -1.15 3.08
CA TYR A 63 4.63 -0.48 1.81
C TYR A 63 5.34 0.85 2.02
N LYS A 64 5.85 1.43 0.94
CA LYS A 64 6.37 2.80 0.91
C LYS A 64 5.75 3.55 -0.23
N LYS A 65 5.49 4.84 -0.03
CA LYS A 65 5.14 5.77 -1.12
C LYS A 65 6.30 5.85 -2.11
N ILE A 66 5.97 5.89 -3.40
CA ILE A 66 6.91 6.11 -4.50
C ILE A 66 6.39 7.29 -5.33
N ASP A 67 7.29 8.05 -5.94
CA ASP A 67 6.97 9.20 -6.80
C ASP A 67 6.62 8.77 -8.23
#